data_AF-R5P0B4-F1
#
_entry.id   AF-R5P0B4-F1
#
_cell.length_a   1.000
_cell.length_b   1.000
_cell.length_c   1.000
_cell.angle_alpha   90.00
_cell.angle_beta   90.00
_cell.angle_gamma   90.00
#
_symmetry.space_group_name_H-M   'P 1'
#
loop_
_entity.id
_entity.type
_entity.pdbx_description
1 polymer ?
#
loop_
_entity_poly.entity_id
_entity_poly.type
_entity_poly.pdbx_seq_one_letter_code
_entity_poly.pdbx_strand_id
1 'polypeptide(L)'
;MRVIYLLFFFSLCFVFNCQAIHFFEGDYTSALEKAKTENKNLFICFSASWCGPCKMMEKYVFPDEKVAQYVDTHFIPLHLDIDIQENAALQKRINPEYAGVVPHLCILSPEETLIKESGGALSIPQMLKFLQITPKNALHRKIAKSSDIDSIQQLFAYKDSYQQILEKAQRENKNMLLCFSSHYCGPCRLMKKTTFSSPFIVDYAQEHYVPGYLDLDKEENIKLCVRYLNKDRIVPYLVIASPDEKIINKHTGYMDSTAFMAFLRTDSLPSRTDILPQDEVRVEYVQSTPTWWNKFIYSQQTGHWKLELLTGINVTTLKTSGNLSALDFNHRIGYEAGIAFNRSWQHFRLAPGLSFISKGGKNKDYTLRQNYLEVPVKIGWIFHNPGYGWYQCLDVTPYGSLRVGHKLKRSDTAIPKAFFETDKFDYGLRFALHARFSSGKIEGGYNLGLHNISSVPGGGMYHRGFFLNLMLSLGG
;
A
#
# COMPACT_ATOMS: atom_id res chain seq x y z
N MET A 1 -51.31 9.73 17.91
CA MET A 1 -51.05 8.47 17.20
C MET A 1 -50.16 8.65 15.94
N ARG A 2 -49.07 9.43 16.01
CA ARG A 2 -48.12 9.63 14.89
C ARG A 2 -46.65 9.35 15.25
N VAL A 3 -46.36 8.94 16.48
CA VAL A 3 -44.99 8.76 17.00
C VAL A 3 -44.56 7.28 17.05
N ILE A 4 -45.48 6.33 16.86
CA ILE A 4 -45.19 4.89 17.00
C ILE A 4 -44.67 4.25 15.70
N TYR A 5 -44.90 4.88 14.54
CA TYR A 5 -44.42 4.34 13.25
C TYR A 5 -42.93 4.60 12.97
N LEU A 6 -42.27 5.50 13.71
CA LEU A 6 -40.85 5.81 13.50
C LEU A 6 -39.89 4.82 14.16
N LEU A 7 -40.36 3.99 15.10
CA LEU A 7 -39.55 2.98 15.78
C LEU A 7 -39.62 1.59 15.13
N PHE A 8 -40.58 1.36 14.22
CA PHE A 8 -40.72 0.07 13.52
C PHE A 8 -39.97 0.02 12.17
N PHE A 9 -39.46 1.16 11.68
CA PHE A 9 -38.66 1.24 10.45
C PHE A 9 -37.14 1.13 10.70
N PHE A 10 -36.71 1.07 11.96
CA PHE A 10 -35.29 0.93 12.34
C PHE A 10 -34.85 -0.55 12.50
N SER A 11 -35.77 -1.50 12.29
CA SER A 11 -35.56 -2.94 12.57
C SER A 11 -35.34 -3.81 11.31
N LEU A 12 -35.22 -3.23 10.11
CA LEU A 12 -35.05 -4.01 8.87
C LEU A 12 -33.95 -3.50 7.93
N CYS A 13 -32.85 -3.00 8.49
CA CYS A 13 -31.55 -2.97 7.81
C CYS A 13 -30.66 -4.05 8.44
N PHE A 14 -31.06 -5.32 8.29
CA PHE A 14 -30.04 -6.37 8.28
C PHE A 14 -29.20 -6.11 7.03
N VAL A 15 -28.08 -5.43 7.23
CA VAL A 15 -26.99 -5.41 6.26
C VAL A 15 -26.67 -6.88 6.01
N PHE A 16 -27.05 -7.40 4.85
CA PHE A 16 -26.46 -8.63 4.34
C PHE A 16 -24.97 -8.32 4.16
N ASN A 17 -24.20 -8.60 5.20
CA ASN A 17 -22.74 -8.57 5.16
C ASN A 17 -22.33 -9.74 4.28
N CYS A 18 -22.21 -9.50 2.97
CA CYS A 18 -21.38 -10.32 2.11
C CYS A 18 -19.94 -10.04 2.53
N GLN A 19 -19.48 -10.72 3.57
CA GLN A 19 -18.10 -10.66 4.04
C GLN A 19 -17.39 -11.91 3.57
N ALA A 20 -16.22 -11.72 2.95
CA ALA A 20 -15.31 -12.81 2.66
C ALA A 20 -14.74 -13.39 3.96
N ILE A 21 -14.12 -14.58 3.87
CA ILE A 21 -13.39 -15.19 4.99
C ILE A 21 -12.52 -14.13 5.69
N HIS A 22 -12.67 -14.01 7.01
CA HIS A 22 -11.89 -13.10 7.83
C HIS A 22 -10.57 -13.76 8.23
N PHE A 23 -9.61 -13.78 7.29
CA PHE A 23 -8.28 -14.29 7.57
C PHE A 23 -7.63 -13.58 8.75
N PHE A 24 -7.06 -14.37 9.65
CA PHE A 24 -6.30 -13.88 10.80
C PHE A 24 -5.06 -13.11 10.33
N GLU A 25 -4.91 -11.88 10.81
CA GLU A 25 -3.74 -11.05 10.58
C GLU A 25 -2.62 -11.43 11.56
N GLY A 26 -1.68 -12.26 11.11
CA GLY A 26 -0.54 -12.69 11.89
C GLY A 26 0.26 -13.79 11.21
N ASP A 27 1.23 -14.35 11.94
CA ASP A 27 2.03 -15.49 11.51
C ASP A 27 1.42 -16.82 11.99
N TYR A 28 2.02 -17.94 11.57
CA TYR A 28 1.58 -19.27 12.00
C TYR A 28 1.63 -19.46 13.52
N THR A 29 2.65 -18.94 14.20
CA THR A 29 2.82 -19.11 15.64
C THR A 29 1.68 -18.46 16.41
N SER A 30 1.38 -17.20 16.11
CA SER A 30 0.28 -16.45 16.72
C SER A 30 -1.10 -17.02 16.37
N ALA A 31 -1.28 -17.51 15.13
CA ALA A 31 -2.51 -18.18 14.74
C ALA A 31 -2.70 -19.51 15.51
N LEU A 32 -1.64 -20.28 15.72
CA LEU A 32 -1.66 -21.53 16.46
C LEU A 32 -1.95 -21.31 17.95
N GLU A 33 -1.38 -20.27 18.56
CA GLU A 33 -1.71 -19.87 19.93
C GLU A 33 -3.19 -19.53 20.06
N LYS A 34 -3.71 -18.73 19.13
CA LYS A 34 -5.14 -18.39 19.09
C LYS A 34 -6.03 -19.63 18.92
N ALA A 35 -5.64 -20.54 18.03
CA ALA A 35 -6.33 -21.81 17.81
C ALA A 35 -6.41 -22.67 19.08
N LYS A 36 -5.32 -22.72 19.88
CA LYS A 36 -5.29 -23.39 21.19
C LYS A 36 -6.20 -22.70 22.20
N THR A 37 -6.17 -21.36 22.28
CA THR A 37 -7.00 -20.60 23.22
C THR A 37 -8.49 -20.72 22.90
N GLU A 38 -8.87 -20.66 21.62
CA GLU A 38 -10.26 -20.75 21.19
C GLU A 38 -10.76 -22.19 20.98
N ASN A 39 -9.87 -23.19 21.13
CA ASN A 39 -10.13 -24.60 20.85
C ASN A 39 -10.74 -24.81 19.45
N LYS A 40 -10.16 -24.15 18.44
CA LYS A 40 -10.56 -24.20 17.03
C LYS A 40 -9.43 -24.73 16.17
N ASN A 41 -9.75 -25.46 15.11
CA ASN A 41 -8.76 -25.89 14.12
C ASN A 41 -8.27 -24.70 13.28
N LEU A 42 -7.06 -24.79 12.75
CA LEU A 42 -6.53 -23.84 11.77
C LEU A 42 -6.98 -24.25 10.37
N PHE A 43 -7.49 -23.30 9.58
CA PHE A 43 -7.64 -23.43 8.13
C PHE A 43 -6.54 -22.61 7.47
N ILE A 44 -5.56 -23.25 6.86
CA ILE A 44 -4.42 -22.57 6.24
C ILE A 44 -4.55 -22.66 4.72
N CYS A 45 -4.47 -21.51 4.05
CA CYS A 45 -4.33 -21.42 2.61
C CYS A 45 -2.92 -20.93 2.27
N PHE A 46 -2.06 -21.84 1.82
CA PHE A 46 -0.80 -21.48 1.19
C PHE A 46 -1.07 -21.01 -0.23
N SER A 47 -0.66 -19.79 -0.52
CA SER A 47 -0.88 -19.09 -1.78
C SER A 47 0.44 -18.49 -2.24
N ALA A 48 0.41 -17.83 -3.39
CA ALA A 48 1.49 -16.97 -3.83
C ALA A 48 0.94 -15.84 -4.70
N SER A 49 1.64 -14.70 -4.70
CA SER A 49 1.31 -13.53 -5.54
C SER A 49 1.14 -13.87 -7.02
N TRP A 50 1.77 -14.94 -7.48
CA TRP A 50 1.77 -15.40 -8.85
C TRP A 50 0.79 -16.55 -9.16
N CYS A 51 0.12 -17.07 -8.14
CA CYS A 51 -0.78 -18.19 -8.30
C CYS A 51 -2.14 -17.73 -8.85
N GLY A 52 -2.33 -17.89 -10.16
CA GLY A 52 -3.60 -17.60 -10.84
C GLY A 52 -4.82 -18.31 -10.21
N PRO A 53 -4.76 -19.63 -9.95
CA PRO A 53 -5.84 -20.35 -9.27
C PRO A 53 -6.12 -19.84 -7.84
N CYS A 54 -5.11 -19.35 -7.11
CA CYS A 54 -5.29 -18.77 -5.78
C CYS A 54 -6.08 -17.45 -5.86
N LYS A 55 -5.71 -16.56 -6.79
CA LYS A 55 -6.45 -15.31 -7.05
C LYS A 55 -7.90 -15.56 -7.45
N MET A 56 -8.16 -16.66 -8.18
CA MET A 56 -9.52 -17.07 -8.52
C MET A 56 -10.31 -17.42 -7.26
N MET A 57 -9.72 -18.17 -6.32
CA MET A 57 -10.37 -18.48 -5.05
C MET A 57 -10.61 -17.23 -4.18
N GLU A 58 -9.64 -16.33 -4.10
CA GLU A 58 -9.78 -15.04 -3.40
C GLU A 58 -10.93 -14.20 -3.96
N LYS A 59 -11.16 -14.27 -5.27
CA LYS A 59 -12.20 -13.48 -5.94
C LYS A 59 -13.58 -14.13 -5.92
N TYR A 60 -13.69 -15.45 -5.94
CA TYR A 60 -14.97 -16.13 -6.18
C TYR A 60 -15.36 -17.16 -5.12
N VAL A 61 -14.40 -17.74 -4.38
CA VAL A 61 -14.67 -18.83 -3.42
C VAL A 61 -14.64 -18.33 -1.99
N PHE A 62 -13.61 -17.58 -1.60
CA PHE A 62 -13.50 -16.98 -0.27
C PHE A 62 -14.59 -15.93 0.06
N PRO A 63 -15.12 -15.15 -0.91
CA PRO A 63 -16.25 -14.27 -0.67
C PRO A 63 -17.63 -14.95 -0.72
N ASP A 64 -17.71 -16.25 -1.04
CA ASP A 64 -18.99 -16.97 -0.99
C ASP A 64 -19.50 -17.02 0.46
N GLU A 65 -20.75 -16.61 0.67
CA GLU A 65 -21.35 -16.45 2.00
C GLU A 65 -21.30 -17.74 2.81
N LYS A 66 -21.58 -18.90 2.18
CA LYS A 66 -21.59 -20.19 2.88
C LYS A 66 -20.19 -20.62 3.26
N VAL A 67 -19.22 -20.37 2.39
CA VAL A 67 -17.80 -20.64 2.67
C VAL A 67 -17.31 -19.74 3.80
N ALA A 68 -17.47 -18.43 3.68
CA ALA A 68 -16.99 -17.46 4.67
C ALA A 68 -17.60 -17.71 6.05
N GLN A 69 -18.93 -17.83 6.12
CA GLN A 69 -19.62 -18.10 7.38
C GLN A 69 -19.16 -19.40 8.03
N TYR A 70 -19.00 -20.48 7.24
CA TYR A 70 -18.54 -21.75 7.77
C TYR A 70 -17.10 -21.65 8.28
N VAL A 71 -16.21 -21.01 7.51
CA VAL A 71 -14.80 -20.88 7.88
C VAL A 71 -14.64 -20.07 9.17
N ASP A 72 -15.23 -18.87 9.21
CA ASP A 72 -15.09 -17.95 10.35
C ASP A 72 -15.70 -18.50 11.63
N THR A 73 -16.74 -19.34 11.52
CA THR A 73 -17.39 -19.97 12.68
C THR A 73 -16.53 -21.09 13.26
N HIS A 74 -15.92 -21.92 12.41
CA HIS A 74 -15.34 -23.20 12.84
C HIS A 74 -13.82 -23.23 12.92
N PHE A 75 -13.14 -22.26 12.30
CA PHE A 75 -11.69 -22.26 12.15
C PHE A 75 -11.06 -20.93 12.58
N ILE A 76 -9.75 -20.98 12.80
CA ILE A 76 -8.88 -19.81 12.68
C ILE A 76 -8.31 -19.82 11.26
N PRO A 77 -8.84 -19.03 10.32
CA PRO A 77 -8.35 -18.98 8.95
C PRO A 77 -7.02 -18.22 8.85
N LEU A 78 -6.05 -18.75 8.12
CA LEU A 78 -4.74 -18.15 7.91
C LEU A 78 -4.37 -18.21 6.42
N HIS A 79 -3.92 -17.10 5.86
CA HIS A 79 -3.47 -17.02 4.47
C HIS A 79 -1.97 -16.74 4.43
N LEU A 80 -1.20 -17.64 3.84
CA LEU A 80 0.27 -17.59 3.87
C LEU A 80 0.84 -17.57 2.46
N ASP A 81 1.67 -16.56 2.17
CA ASP A 81 2.43 -16.49 0.93
C ASP A 81 3.69 -17.37 1.03
N ILE A 82 3.83 -18.35 0.13
CA ILE A 82 4.99 -19.26 0.11
C ILE A 82 6.27 -18.60 -0.44
N ASP A 83 6.19 -17.40 -1.02
CA ASP A 83 7.39 -16.62 -1.34
C ASP A 83 8.08 -16.10 -0.06
N ILE A 84 7.41 -16.18 1.10
CA ILE A 84 8.00 -15.95 2.43
C ILE A 84 8.61 -17.26 2.95
N GLN A 85 9.89 -17.19 3.31
CA GLN A 85 10.69 -18.36 3.68
C GLN A 85 10.08 -19.18 4.82
N GLU A 86 9.60 -18.52 5.88
CA GLU A 86 9.00 -19.17 7.04
C GLU A 86 7.73 -19.95 6.67
N ASN A 87 6.96 -19.45 5.69
CA ASN A 87 5.74 -20.07 5.21
C ASN A 87 6.04 -21.27 4.30
N ALA A 88 7.03 -21.17 3.41
CA ALA A 88 7.48 -22.30 2.60
C ALA A 88 8.05 -23.43 3.48
N ALA A 89 8.82 -23.07 4.50
CA ALA A 89 9.32 -24.00 5.51
C ALA A 89 8.18 -24.70 6.24
N LEU A 90 7.14 -23.96 6.66
CA LEU A 90 5.94 -24.54 7.25
C LEU A 90 5.19 -25.47 6.28
N GLN A 91 5.00 -25.06 5.03
CA GLN A 91 4.35 -25.88 4.01
C GLN A 91 5.06 -27.22 3.85
N LYS A 92 6.40 -27.20 3.76
CA LYS A 92 7.25 -28.39 3.69
C LYS A 92 7.14 -29.25 4.96
N ARG A 93 7.06 -28.65 6.16
CA ARG A 93 6.84 -29.38 7.43
C ARG A 93 5.49 -30.08 7.47
N ILE A 94 4.45 -29.46 6.91
CA ILE A 94 3.11 -30.03 6.84
C ILE A 94 3.09 -31.21 5.88
N ASN A 95 3.60 -31.01 4.67
CA ASN A 95 3.75 -32.06 3.67
C ASN A 95 4.85 -31.72 2.64
N PRO A 96 5.99 -32.43 2.64
CA PRO A 96 7.07 -32.20 1.68
C PRO A 96 6.64 -32.35 0.21
N GLU A 97 5.66 -33.22 -0.09
CA GLU A 97 5.18 -33.46 -1.45
C GLU A 97 4.41 -32.26 -2.02
N TYR A 98 3.89 -31.37 -1.16
CA TYR A 98 3.21 -30.14 -1.54
C TYR A 98 4.10 -28.90 -1.42
N ALA A 99 5.40 -29.05 -1.17
CA ALA A 99 6.32 -27.93 -1.13
C ALA A 99 6.33 -27.20 -2.49
N GLY A 100 5.97 -25.91 -2.49
CA GLY A 100 5.88 -25.10 -3.72
C GLY A 100 4.60 -25.30 -4.53
N VAL A 101 3.71 -26.22 -4.13
CA VAL A 101 2.41 -26.41 -4.79
C VAL A 101 1.41 -25.44 -4.19
N VAL A 102 0.82 -24.57 -5.02
CA VAL A 102 -0.20 -23.60 -4.59
C VAL A 102 -1.39 -23.55 -5.57
N PRO A 103 -2.64 -23.32 -5.10
CA PRO A 103 -3.00 -23.21 -3.68
C PRO A 103 -2.86 -24.56 -2.98
N HIS A 104 -2.39 -24.54 -1.74
CA HIS A 104 -2.39 -25.71 -0.86
C HIS A 104 -3.20 -25.38 0.38
N LEU A 105 -4.34 -26.05 0.51
CA LEU A 105 -5.30 -25.85 1.59
C LEU A 105 -5.08 -26.94 2.63
N CYS A 106 -4.93 -26.55 3.90
CA CYS A 106 -4.72 -27.47 5.00
C CYS A 106 -5.68 -27.16 6.16
N ILE A 107 -6.10 -28.20 6.87
CA ILE A 107 -6.77 -28.08 8.16
C ILE A 107 -5.88 -28.75 9.22
N LEU A 108 -5.39 -27.97 10.19
CA LEU A 108 -4.56 -28.45 11.30
C LEU A 108 -5.32 -28.35 12.62
N SER A 109 -5.11 -29.31 13.51
CA SER A 109 -5.58 -29.21 14.90
C SER A 109 -4.69 -28.26 15.72
N PRO A 110 -5.16 -27.76 16.89
CA PRO A 110 -4.35 -26.99 17.82
C PRO A 110 -3.08 -27.71 18.31
N GLU A 111 -3.04 -29.04 18.21
CA GLU A 111 -1.90 -29.91 18.55
C GLU A 111 -1.00 -30.19 17.34
N GLU A 112 -1.11 -29.39 16.28
CA GLU A 112 -0.33 -29.50 15.04
C GLU A 112 -0.49 -30.87 14.34
N THR A 113 -1.71 -31.42 14.39
CA THR A 113 -2.07 -32.63 13.66
C THR A 113 -2.84 -32.27 12.39
N LEU A 114 -2.35 -32.72 11.23
CA LEU A 114 -3.02 -32.58 9.94
C LEU A 114 -4.29 -33.40 9.88
N ILE A 115 -5.40 -32.70 9.70
CA ILE A 115 -6.75 -33.27 9.59
C ILE A 115 -7.09 -33.49 8.11
N LYS A 116 -6.94 -32.48 7.26
CA LYS A 116 -7.19 -32.58 5.81
C LYS A 116 -6.23 -31.69 5.04
N GLU A 117 -5.92 -32.08 3.81
CA GLU A 117 -5.18 -31.25 2.86
C GLU A 117 -5.74 -31.40 1.45
N SER A 118 -5.54 -30.38 0.60
CA SER A 118 -5.88 -30.40 -0.81
C SER A 118 -4.94 -29.47 -1.57
N GLY A 119 -4.34 -29.95 -2.65
CA GLY A 119 -3.67 -29.11 -3.63
C GLY A 119 -4.61 -28.66 -4.74
N GLY A 120 -4.34 -27.48 -5.30
CA GLY A 120 -5.10 -26.92 -6.41
C GLY A 120 -6.36 -26.20 -5.98
N ALA A 121 -6.90 -25.37 -6.88
CA ALA A 121 -8.05 -24.55 -6.57
C ALA A 121 -9.33 -25.39 -6.44
N LEU A 122 -10.15 -25.05 -5.45
CA LEU A 122 -11.45 -25.68 -5.23
C LEU A 122 -12.57 -24.75 -5.68
N SER A 123 -13.56 -25.29 -6.38
CA SER A 123 -14.85 -24.61 -6.57
C SER A 123 -15.62 -24.52 -5.25
N ILE A 124 -16.66 -23.67 -5.17
CA ILE A 124 -17.49 -23.51 -3.97
C ILE A 124 -18.02 -24.86 -3.42
N PRO A 125 -18.62 -25.77 -4.23
CA PRO A 125 -19.08 -27.05 -3.72
C PRO A 125 -17.94 -27.94 -3.20
N GLN A 126 -16.78 -27.92 -3.86
CA GLN A 126 -15.60 -28.66 -3.42
C GLN A 126 -15.04 -28.09 -2.12
N MET A 127 -15.02 -26.77 -1.97
CA MET A 127 -14.60 -26.09 -0.74
C MET A 127 -15.51 -26.47 0.42
N LEU A 128 -16.84 -26.38 0.27
CA LEU A 128 -17.77 -26.77 1.33
C LEU A 128 -17.60 -28.24 1.75
N LYS A 129 -17.34 -29.13 0.79
CA LYS A 129 -17.01 -30.54 1.06
C LYS A 129 -15.64 -30.72 1.73
N PHE A 130 -14.67 -29.88 1.38
CA PHE A 130 -13.35 -29.87 2.01
C PHE A 130 -13.42 -29.42 3.47
N LEU A 131 -14.22 -28.40 3.78
CA LEU A 131 -14.37 -27.84 5.12
C LEU A 131 -15.09 -28.79 6.10
N GLN A 132 -15.95 -29.68 5.59
CA GLN A 132 -16.60 -30.69 6.43
C GLN A 132 -15.59 -31.78 6.86
N ILE A 133 -15.29 -31.81 8.16
CA ILE A 133 -14.45 -32.83 8.80
C ILE A 133 -15.33 -34.00 9.23
N THR A 134 -15.02 -35.19 8.77
CA THR A 134 -15.64 -36.44 9.24
C THR A 134 -14.54 -37.42 9.69
N PRO A 135 -14.81 -38.32 10.65
CA PRO A 135 -13.80 -39.26 11.16
C PRO A 135 -13.12 -40.10 10.08
N LYS A 136 -13.85 -40.40 9.00
CA LYS A 136 -13.35 -41.20 7.86
C LYS A 136 -12.35 -40.45 6.97
N ASN A 137 -12.40 -39.11 6.97
CA ASN A 137 -11.62 -38.26 6.06
C ASN A 137 -10.48 -37.52 6.78
N ALA A 138 -10.25 -37.81 8.06
CA ALA A 138 -9.20 -37.17 8.86
C ALA A 138 -7.89 -37.96 8.72
N LEU A 139 -6.86 -37.32 8.19
CA LEU A 139 -5.53 -37.91 7.97
C LEU A 139 -4.77 -38.18 9.28
N HIS A 140 -5.12 -37.45 10.36
CA HIS A 140 -4.52 -37.55 11.70
C HIS A 140 -2.98 -37.73 11.71
N ARG A 141 -2.27 -36.97 10.88
CA ARG A 141 -0.79 -37.03 10.78
C ARG A 141 -0.15 -35.87 11.55
N LYS A 142 0.75 -36.13 12.50
CA LYS A 142 1.55 -35.08 13.14
C LYS A 142 2.54 -34.49 12.12
N ILE A 143 2.62 -33.15 12.06
CA ILE A 143 3.56 -32.47 11.16
C ILE A 143 5.01 -32.57 11.67
N ALA A 144 5.99 -32.40 10.78
CA ALA A 144 7.40 -32.49 11.14
C ALA A 144 7.85 -31.35 12.07
N LYS A 145 8.85 -31.63 12.93
CA LYS A 145 9.44 -30.63 13.84
C LYS A 145 10.31 -29.64 13.06
N SER A 146 10.49 -28.43 13.60
CA SER A 146 11.22 -27.34 12.95
C SER A 146 12.71 -27.61 12.71
N SER A 147 13.29 -28.62 13.38
CA SER A 147 14.71 -28.99 13.28
C SER A 147 15.09 -29.71 11.97
N ASP A 148 14.11 -30.15 11.19
CA ASP A 148 14.34 -31.12 10.10
C ASP A 148 14.40 -30.46 8.71
N ILE A 149 14.57 -29.13 8.65
CA ILE A 149 14.74 -28.40 7.39
C ILE A 149 16.24 -28.15 7.20
N ASP A 150 16.87 -29.02 6.42
CA ASP A 150 18.23 -28.84 5.95
C ASP A 150 18.44 -27.45 5.32
N SER A 151 19.63 -26.92 5.56
CA SER A 151 20.15 -25.59 5.22
C SER A 151 19.52 -24.92 4.01
N ILE A 152 19.01 -23.71 4.24
CA ILE A 152 18.46 -22.75 3.27
C ILE A 152 19.42 -22.60 2.08
N GLN A 153 19.01 -23.12 0.92
CA GLN A 153 19.81 -23.04 -0.31
C GLN A 153 19.38 -21.80 -1.10
N GLN A 154 20.32 -20.89 -1.34
CA GLN A 154 20.10 -19.66 -2.10
C GLN A 154 20.59 -19.86 -3.54
N LEU A 155 19.81 -19.45 -4.55
CA LEU A 155 20.18 -19.65 -5.97
C LEU A 155 21.55 -19.01 -6.32
N PHE A 156 21.82 -17.84 -5.76
CA PHE A 156 23.04 -17.05 -5.99
C PHE A 156 23.94 -17.02 -4.74
N ALA A 157 24.13 -18.17 -4.09
CA ALA A 157 24.90 -18.27 -2.85
C ALA A 157 26.39 -17.92 -3.05
N TYR A 158 26.97 -18.30 -4.18
CA TYR A 158 28.39 -18.14 -4.48
C TYR A 158 28.65 -16.91 -5.36
N LYS A 159 29.72 -16.18 -5.05
CA LYS A 159 30.17 -14.98 -5.78
C LYS A 159 31.41 -15.31 -6.62
N ASP A 160 31.26 -16.28 -7.51
CA ASP A 160 32.30 -16.66 -8.45
C ASP A 160 32.58 -15.52 -9.45
N SER A 161 33.82 -15.43 -9.92
CA SER A 161 34.16 -14.53 -11.04
C SER A 161 33.46 -15.00 -12.32
N TYR A 162 33.24 -14.08 -13.25
CA TYR A 162 32.64 -14.42 -14.55
C TYR A 162 33.40 -15.53 -15.28
N GLN A 163 34.73 -15.51 -15.22
CA GLN A 163 35.57 -16.52 -15.85
C GLN A 163 35.31 -17.92 -15.27
N GLN A 164 35.18 -18.04 -13.94
CA GLN A 164 34.86 -19.31 -13.29
C GLN A 164 33.46 -19.82 -13.68
N ILE A 165 32.48 -18.92 -13.79
CA ILE A 165 31.12 -19.25 -14.23
C ILE A 165 31.15 -19.77 -15.68
N LEU A 166 31.89 -19.10 -16.56
CA LEU A 166 32.03 -19.46 -17.97
C LEU A 166 32.72 -20.82 -18.14
N GLU A 167 33.85 -21.04 -17.47
CA GLU A 167 34.58 -22.31 -17.50
C GLU A 167 33.72 -23.48 -16.98
N LYS A 168 32.91 -23.23 -15.93
CA LYS A 168 31.95 -24.21 -15.43
C LYS A 168 30.83 -24.50 -16.43
N ALA A 169 30.26 -23.46 -17.04
CA ALA A 169 29.21 -23.59 -18.07
C ALA A 169 29.70 -24.36 -19.30
N GLN A 170 30.91 -24.11 -19.76
CA GLN A 170 31.54 -24.83 -20.87
C GLN A 170 31.81 -26.29 -20.53
N ARG A 171 32.36 -26.55 -19.34
CA ARG A 171 32.66 -27.91 -18.87
C ARG A 171 31.40 -28.75 -18.65
N GLU A 172 30.34 -28.17 -18.09
CA GLU A 172 29.08 -28.85 -17.83
C GLU A 172 28.11 -28.82 -19.03
N ASN A 173 28.47 -28.10 -20.10
CA ASN A 173 27.62 -27.83 -21.26
C ASN A 173 26.21 -27.30 -20.87
N LYS A 174 26.18 -26.40 -19.89
CA LYS A 174 24.96 -25.77 -19.35
C LYS A 174 24.96 -24.27 -19.62
N ASN A 175 23.80 -23.70 -19.90
CA ASN A 175 23.66 -22.25 -20.03
C ASN A 175 23.95 -21.56 -18.70
N MET A 176 24.50 -20.35 -18.76
CA MET A 176 24.70 -19.47 -17.61
C MET A 176 23.42 -18.71 -17.28
N LEU A 177 23.10 -18.62 -15.99
CA LEU A 177 22.07 -17.73 -15.45
C LEU A 177 22.77 -16.61 -14.67
N LEU A 178 22.96 -15.46 -15.30
CA LEU A 178 23.70 -14.33 -14.74
C LEU A 178 22.74 -13.31 -14.12
N CYS A 179 23.05 -12.87 -12.91
CA CYS A 179 22.34 -11.81 -12.20
C CYS A 179 23.28 -10.66 -11.87
N PHE A 180 23.13 -9.55 -12.60
CA PHE A 180 23.82 -8.30 -12.32
C PHE A 180 23.02 -7.48 -11.30
N SER A 181 23.67 -7.07 -10.22
CA SER A 181 23.03 -6.44 -9.06
C SER A 181 23.98 -5.46 -8.37
N SER A 182 23.48 -4.72 -7.38
CA SER A 182 24.25 -3.77 -6.55
C SER A 182 23.68 -3.73 -5.12
N HIS A 183 24.49 -3.34 -4.13
CA HIS A 183 24.07 -3.20 -2.73
C HIS A 183 22.93 -2.21 -2.50
N TYR A 184 22.83 -1.15 -3.32
CA TYR A 184 21.76 -0.16 -3.20
C TYR A 184 20.45 -0.57 -3.90
N CYS A 185 20.42 -1.73 -4.57
CA CYS A 185 19.24 -2.19 -5.28
C CYS A 185 18.17 -2.79 -4.35
N GLY A 186 17.12 -2.01 -4.06
CA GLY A 186 15.96 -2.46 -3.28
C GLY A 186 15.27 -3.71 -3.87
N PRO A 187 14.88 -3.69 -5.16
CA PRO A 187 14.26 -4.85 -5.81
C PRO A 187 15.13 -6.11 -5.79
N CYS A 188 16.45 -5.99 -5.96
CA CYS A 188 17.39 -7.11 -5.89
C CYS A 188 17.39 -7.75 -4.50
N ARG A 189 17.34 -6.94 -3.43
CA ARG A 189 17.23 -7.44 -2.05
C ARG A 189 15.89 -8.13 -1.81
N LEU A 190 14.81 -7.66 -2.43
CA LEU A 190 13.50 -8.31 -2.35
C LEU A 190 13.53 -9.69 -3.04
N MET A 191 13.99 -9.76 -4.29
CA MET A 191 14.13 -11.04 -5.00
C MET A 191 15.07 -12.01 -4.27
N LYS A 192 16.12 -11.51 -3.61
CA LYS A 192 16.99 -12.35 -2.76
C LYS A 192 16.26 -12.98 -1.58
N LYS A 193 15.23 -12.34 -1.03
CA LYS A 193 14.45 -12.85 0.11
C LYS A 193 13.27 -13.71 -0.33
N THR A 194 12.79 -13.49 -1.56
CA THR A 194 11.61 -14.17 -2.09
C THR A 194 12.02 -15.14 -3.20
N THR A 195 12.09 -14.67 -4.44
CA THR A 195 12.29 -15.43 -5.67
C THR A 195 13.53 -16.33 -5.66
N PHE A 196 14.68 -15.83 -5.22
CA PHE A 196 15.95 -16.56 -5.21
C PHE A 196 16.12 -17.48 -4.00
N SER A 197 15.20 -17.43 -3.04
CA SER A 197 15.11 -18.33 -1.89
C SER A 197 14.00 -19.36 -2.05
N SER A 198 13.15 -19.24 -3.08
CA SER A 198 12.13 -20.22 -3.40
C SER A 198 12.79 -21.56 -3.74
N PRO A 199 12.57 -22.64 -2.96
CA PRO A 199 13.24 -23.93 -3.18
C PRO A 199 13.04 -24.45 -4.60
N PHE A 200 11.83 -24.31 -5.13
CA PHE A 200 11.50 -24.73 -6.49
C PHE A 200 12.32 -23.99 -7.57
N ILE A 201 12.52 -22.68 -7.41
CA ILE A 201 13.36 -21.91 -8.33
C ILE A 201 14.83 -22.32 -8.20
N VAL A 202 15.28 -22.53 -6.97
CA VAL A 202 16.66 -22.92 -6.68
C VAL A 202 16.97 -24.27 -7.33
N ASP A 203 16.12 -25.28 -7.09
CA ASP A 203 16.26 -26.62 -7.63
C ASP A 203 16.25 -26.59 -9.16
N TYR A 204 15.24 -25.97 -9.77
CA TYR A 204 15.12 -25.89 -11.23
C TYR A 204 16.32 -25.16 -11.86
N ALA A 205 16.71 -24.02 -11.29
CA ALA A 205 17.79 -23.23 -11.87
C ALA A 205 19.17 -23.91 -11.70
N GLN A 206 19.43 -24.62 -10.60
CA GLN A 206 20.67 -25.37 -10.40
C GLN A 206 20.73 -26.64 -11.28
N GLU A 207 19.58 -27.26 -11.54
CA GLU A 207 19.49 -28.40 -12.46
C GLU A 207 19.83 -27.98 -13.89
N HIS A 208 19.28 -26.87 -14.37
CA HIS A 208 19.36 -26.47 -15.78
C HIS A 208 20.45 -25.45 -16.13
N TYR A 209 20.94 -24.67 -15.16
CA TYR A 209 21.85 -23.55 -15.40
C TYR A 209 23.06 -23.55 -14.48
N VAL A 210 24.10 -22.82 -14.89
CA VAL A 210 25.19 -22.39 -13.99
C VAL A 210 24.86 -20.97 -13.48
N PRO A 211 24.42 -20.81 -12.21
CA PRO A 211 24.07 -19.50 -11.67
C PRO A 211 25.32 -18.65 -11.39
N GLY A 212 25.26 -17.37 -11.72
CA GLY A 212 26.33 -16.40 -11.48
C GLY A 212 25.80 -15.07 -10.94
N TYR A 213 26.36 -14.59 -9.84
CA TYR A 213 26.00 -13.30 -9.23
C TYR A 213 27.10 -12.27 -9.41
N LEU A 214 26.81 -11.22 -10.16
CA LEU A 214 27.77 -10.21 -10.59
C LEU A 214 27.44 -8.86 -9.95
N ASP A 215 28.34 -8.40 -9.08
CA ASP A 215 28.19 -7.16 -8.32
C ASP A 215 28.72 -5.96 -9.12
N LEU A 216 27.86 -5.01 -9.46
CA LEU A 216 28.20 -3.82 -10.25
C LEU A 216 29.04 -2.79 -9.48
N ASP A 217 29.41 -3.08 -8.23
CA ASP A 217 30.42 -2.30 -7.51
C ASP A 217 31.85 -2.56 -8.05
N LYS A 218 32.05 -3.64 -8.81
CA LYS A 218 33.33 -3.96 -9.46
C LYS A 218 33.35 -3.50 -10.91
N GLU A 219 34.42 -2.81 -11.32
CA GLU A 219 34.59 -2.29 -12.68
C GLU A 219 34.52 -3.39 -13.76
N GLU A 220 35.10 -4.56 -13.48
CA GLU A 220 35.02 -5.74 -14.37
C GLU A 220 33.57 -6.14 -14.66
N ASN A 221 32.70 -6.13 -13.64
CA ASN A 221 31.30 -6.48 -13.77
C ASN A 221 30.49 -5.37 -14.44
N ILE A 222 30.87 -4.10 -14.25
CA ILE A 222 30.30 -2.98 -15.01
C ILE A 222 30.56 -3.17 -16.51
N LYS A 223 31.82 -3.43 -16.88
CA LYS A 223 32.20 -3.68 -18.29
C LYS A 223 31.44 -4.87 -18.85
N LEU A 224 31.36 -5.95 -18.08
CA LEU A 224 30.62 -7.14 -18.46
C LEU A 224 29.11 -6.88 -18.62
N CYS A 225 28.49 -6.12 -17.73
CA CYS A 225 27.08 -5.74 -17.82
C CYS A 225 26.78 -4.96 -19.12
N VAL A 226 27.70 -4.07 -19.51
CA VAL A 226 27.62 -3.35 -20.78
C VAL A 226 27.83 -4.30 -21.97
N ARG A 227 28.79 -5.24 -21.90
CA ARG A 227 28.98 -6.29 -22.92
C ARG A 227 27.70 -7.08 -23.15
N TYR A 228 26.99 -7.40 -22.08
CA TYR A 228 25.68 -8.04 -22.10
C TYR A 228 24.52 -7.09 -22.47
N LEU A 229 24.78 -5.98 -23.16
CA LEU A 229 23.79 -5.05 -23.71
C LEU A 229 22.93 -4.30 -22.68
N ASN A 230 23.46 -4.03 -21.48
CA ASN A 230 22.84 -3.15 -20.48
C ASN A 230 23.68 -1.89 -20.23
N LYS A 231 23.64 -0.96 -21.19
CA LYS A 231 24.41 0.30 -21.15
C LYS A 231 23.99 1.22 -19.99
N ASP A 232 22.71 1.20 -19.64
CA ASP A 232 22.12 2.04 -18.60
C ASP A 232 22.32 1.48 -17.19
N ARG A 233 22.90 0.27 -17.06
CA ARG A 233 23.22 -0.39 -15.78
C ARG A 233 22.00 -0.54 -14.88
N ILE A 234 20.82 -0.74 -15.48
CA ILE A 234 19.56 -0.97 -14.78
C ILE A 234 19.68 -2.29 -14.02
N VAL A 235 19.35 -2.30 -12.73
CA VAL A 235 19.42 -3.51 -11.88
C VAL A 235 18.09 -3.77 -11.15
N PRO A 236 17.71 -5.04 -10.86
CA PRO A 236 18.44 -6.26 -11.24
C PRO A 236 18.39 -6.49 -12.75
N TYR A 237 19.49 -7.00 -13.30
CA TYR A 237 19.56 -7.39 -14.71
C TYR A 237 19.93 -8.85 -14.82
N LEU A 238 19.00 -9.63 -15.37
CA LEU A 238 19.07 -11.07 -15.47
C LEU A 238 19.31 -11.47 -16.92
N VAL A 239 20.25 -12.38 -17.13
CA VAL A 239 20.64 -12.85 -18.46
C VAL A 239 20.78 -14.36 -18.44
N ILE A 240 20.15 -15.02 -19.41
CA ILE A 240 20.46 -16.40 -19.77
C ILE A 240 21.40 -16.34 -20.97
N ALA A 241 22.59 -16.92 -20.81
CA ALA A 241 23.63 -16.90 -21.84
C ALA A 241 24.17 -18.31 -22.10
N SER A 242 24.51 -18.61 -23.33
CA SER A 242 25.09 -19.90 -23.70
C SER A 242 26.59 -19.99 -23.34
N PRO A 243 27.18 -21.20 -23.30
CA PRO A 243 28.61 -21.37 -23.05
C PRO A 243 29.56 -20.70 -24.07
N ASP A 244 29.06 -20.37 -25.27
CA ASP A 244 29.73 -19.57 -26.30
C ASP A 244 29.46 -18.05 -26.15
N GLU A 245 29.06 -17.61 -24.95
CA GLU A 245 28.82 -16.20 -24.59
C GLU A 245 27.73 -15.49 -25.41
N LYS A 246 26.70 -16.20 -25.90
CA LYS A 246 25.58 -15.58 -26.59
C LYS A 246 24.36 -15.43 -25.69
N ILE A 247 23.68 -14.29 -25.81
CA ILE A 247 22.46 -14.01 -25.07
C ILE A 247 21.32 -14.85 -25.65
N ILE A 248 20.70 -15.66 -24.79
CA ILE A 248 19.48 -16.43 -25.07
C ILE A 248 18.26 -15.62 -24.62
N ASN A 249 18.32 -15.05 -23.41
CA ASN A 249 17.25 -14.23 -22.85
C ASN A 249 17.81 -13.16 -21.91
N LYS A 250 17.11 -12.04 -21.75
CA LYS A 250 17.48 -10.98 -20.80
C LYS A 250 16.25 -10.25 -20.24
N HIS A 251 16.33 -9.82 -18.99
CA HIS A 251 15.29 -9.06 -18.32
C HIS A 251 15.88 -8.02 -17.37
N THR A 252 15.32 -6.80 -17.39
CA THR A 252 15.65 -5.72 -16.44
C THR A 252 14.50 -5.49 -15.48
N GLY A 253 14.80 -5.42 -14.19
CA GLY A 253 13.83 -5.09 -13.15
C GLY A 253 13.38 -6.30 -12.33
N TYR A 254 12.52 -6.01 -11.36
CA TYR A 254 11.97 -7.01 -10.44
C TYR A 254 11.18 -8.08 -11.18
N MET A 255 11.38 -9.34 -10.81
CA MET A 255 10.48 -10.44 -11.15
C MET A 255 10.04 -11.14 -9.88
N ASP A 256 8.74 -11.41 -9.77
CA ASP A 256 8.25 -12.41 -8.82
C ASP A 256 8.62 -13.82 -9.29
N SER A 257 8.32 -14.83 -8.48
CA SER A 257 8.69 -16.22 -8.78
C SER A 257 8.08 -16.76 -10.09
N THR A 258 6.92 -16.29 -10.53
CA THR A 258 6.35 -16.73 -11.82
C THR A 258 6.96 -16.03 -13.01
N ALA A 259 7.13 -14.71 -12.94
CA ALA A 259 7.84 -13.99 -13.99
C ALA A 259 9.26 -14.57 -14.15
N PHE A 260 9.93 -14.89 -13.04
CA PHE A 260 11.24 -15.53 -13.06
C PHE A 260 11.20 -16.94 -13.64
N MET A 261 10.25 -17.79 -13.25
CA MET A 261 10.11 -19.14 -13.84
C MET A 261 9.77 -19.10 -15.34
N ALA A 262 8.95 -18.15 -15.79
CA ALA A 262 8.69 -17.95 -17.21
C ALA A 262 9.95 -17.51 -17.96
N PHE A 263 10.74 -16.61 -17.35
CA PHE A 263 12.05 -16.21 -17.85
C PHE A 263 13.01 -17.41 -17.97
N LEU A 264 13.05 -18.31 -16.98
CA LEU A 264 13.87 -19.53 -17.01
C LEU A 264 13.39 -20.57 -18.03
N ARG A 265 12.07 -20.64 -18.29
CA ARG A 265 11.46 -21.59 -19.24
C ARG A 265 11.31 -21.05 -20.65
N THR A 266 12.01 -19.96 -20.97
CA THR A 266 11.95 -19.40 -22.32
C THR A 266 12.63 -20.39 -23.28
N ASP A 267 11.80 -21.18 -23.97
CA ASP A 267 12.24 -22.11 -25.01
C ASP A 267 13.08 -21.35 -26.04
N SER A 268 14.24 -21.94 -26.36
CA SER A 268 15.19 -21.57 -27.40
C SER A 268 14.60 -20.68 -28.51
N LEU A 269 14.68 -19.37 -28.32
CA LEU A 269 14.52 -18.42 -29.42
C LEU A 269 15.68 -18.66 -30.40
N PRO A 270 15.42 -18.79 -31.72
CA PRO A 270 16.46 -19.15 -32.68
C PRO A 270 17.53 -18.06 -32.84
N SER A 271 17.24 -16.81 -32.48
CA SER A 271 18.18 -15.69 -32.59
C SER A 271 18.97 -15.49 -31.29
N ARG A 272 20.05 -16.25 -31.13
CA ARG A 272 21.09 -15.94 -30.13
C ARG A 272 21.72 -14.60 -30.49
N THR A 273 21.87 -13.70 -29.51
CA THR A 273 22.47 -12.37 -29.74
C THR A 273 23.89 -12.35 -29.21
N ASP A 274 24.84 -11.91 -30.04
CA ASP A 274 26.22 -11.73 -29.61
C ASP A 274 26.36 -10.59 -28.59
N ILE A 275 27.27 -10.76 -27.64
CA ILE A 275 27.65 -9.69 -26.69
C ILE A 275 28.63 -8.71 -27.34
N LEU A 276 28.76 -7.51 -26.79
CA LEU A 276 29.73 -6.55 -27.31
C LEU A 276 31.17 -7.07 -27.12
N PRO A 277 32.05 -6.85 -28.11
CA PRO A 277 33.48 -7.07 -27.96
C PRO A 277 34.07 -6.29 -26.78
N GLN A 278 35.12 -6.83 -26.16
CA GLN A 278 35.70 -6.25 -24.96
C GLN A 278 36.34 -4.87 -25.20
N ASP A 279 36.88 -4.65 -26.40
CA ASP A 279 37.54 -3.43 -26.86
C ASP A 279 36.57 -2.28 -27.18
N GLU A 280 35.29 -2.58 -27.43
CA GLU A 280 34.25 -1.57 -27.68
C GLU A 280 33.69 -0.94 -26.39
N VAL A 281 33.91 -1.56 -25.23
CA VAL A 281 33.34 -1.09 -23.96
C VAL A 281 34.32 -0.17 -23.22
N ARG A 282 34.06 1.15 -23.31
CA ARG A 282 34.76 2.17 -22.50
C ARG A 282 33.86 2.67 -21.38
N VAL A 283 34.36 2.65 -20.14
CA VAL A 283 33.64 3.19 -18.97
C VAL A 283 34.17 4.58 -18.69
N GLU A 284 33.42 5.61 -19.07
CA GLU A 284 33.69 6.99 -18.67
C GLU A 284 32.86 7.33 -17.43
N TYR A 285 33.53 7.81 -16.38
CA TYR A 285 32.88 8.29 -15.17
C TYR A 285 32.58 9.78 -15.33
N VAL A 286 31.32 10.11 -15.60
CA VAL A 286 30.86 11.51 -15.58
C VAL A 286 30.39 11.84 -14.16
N GLN A 287 31.20 12.61 -13.42
CA GLN A 287 30.75 13.18 -12.14
C GLN A 287 29.69 14.26 -12.40
N SER A 288 28.41 13.92 -12.26
CA SER A 288 27.34 14.91 -12.24
C SER A 288 27.05 15.33 -10.80
N THR A 289 27.26 16.61 -10.46
CA THR A 289 26.75 17.17 -9.20
C THR A 289 25.25 17.49 -9.37
N PRO A 290 24.34 16.85 -8.60
CA PRO A 290 22.91 17.10 -8.76
C PRO A 290 22.55 18.55 -8.41
N THR A 291 21.72 19.17 -9.24
CA THR A 291 21.20 20.54 -9.02
C THR A 291 20.31 20.59 -7.78
N TRP A 292 20.05 21.80 -7.28
CA TRP A 292 19.13 21.98 -6.16
C TRP A 292 17.72 21.45 -6.47
N TRP A 293 17.26 21.60 -7.72
CA TRP A 293 15.99 21.04 -8.20
C TRP A 293 15.99 19.51 -8.19
N ASN A 294 17.07 18.87 -8.66
CA ASN A 294 17.20 17.42 -8.61
C ASN A 294 17.18 16.91 -7.17
N LYS A 295 17.87 17.60 -6.26
CA LYS A 295 17.84 17.30 -4.82
C LYS A 295 16.45 17.50 -4.23
N PHE A 296 15.74 18.55 -4.63
CA PHE A 296 14.37 18.82 -4.17
C PHE A 296 13.39 17.74 -4.64
N ILE A 297 13.38 17.39 -5.94
CA ILE A 297 12.50 16.33 -6.48
C ILE A 297 12.84 14.98 -5.85
N TYR A 298 14.12 14.65 -5.73
CA TYR A 298 14.56 13.44 -5.04
C TYR A 298 14.08 13.41 -3.58
N SER A 299 14.17 14.54 -2.87
CA SER A 299 13.62 14.69 -1.52
C SER A 299 12.10 14.54 -1.50
N GLN A 300 11.38 15.07 -2.50
CA GLN A 300 9.94 14.87 -2.63
C GLN A 300 9.59 13.43 -2.98
N GLN A 301 10.47 12.63 -3.60
CA GLN A 301 10.24 11.21 -3.89
C GLN A 301 10.58 10.31 -2.71
N THR A 302 11.71 10.55 -2.04
CA THR A 302 12.29 9.65 -1.03
C THR A 302 12.10 10.11 0.41
N GLY A 303 11.87 11.40 0.62
CA GLY A 303 11.75 12.00 1.94
C GLY A 303 10.42 11.69 2.63
N HIS A 304 10.44 11.72 3.96
CA HIS A 304 9.25 11.48 4.80
C HIS A 304 8.25 12.63 4.80
N TRP A 305 8.71 13.86 4.50
CA TRP A 305 7.88 15.05 4.39
C TRP A 305 7.59 15.35 2.92
N LYS A 306 6.31 15.38 2.55
CA LYS A 306 5.83 15.63 1.20
C LYS A 306 5.13 16.98 1.15
N LEU A 307 5.48 17.82 0.19
CA LEU A 307 4.79 19.08 -0.04
C LEU A 307 3.43 18.81 -0.70
N GLU A 308 2.40 19.42 -0.14
CA GLU A 308 1.04 19.37 -0.64
C GLU A 308 0.57 20.77 -1.02
N LEU A 309 0.00 20.88 -2.22
CA LEU A 309 -0.66 22.09 -2.70
C LEU A 309 -2.16 21.93 -2.48
N LEU A 310 -2.78 22.87 -1.79
CA LEU A 310 -4.19 22.86 -1.45
C LEU A 310 -4.92 23.97 -2.21
N THR A 311 -6.06 23.63 -2.80
CA THR A 311 -7.02 24.59 -3.37
C THR A 311 -8.43 24.11 -3.09
N GLY A 312 -9.38 25.02 -2.88
CA GLY A 312 -10.73 24.59 -2.59
C GLY A 312 -11.75 25.71 -2.48
N ILE A 313 -12.97 25.28 -2.20
CA ILE A 313 -14.13 26.14 -1.99
C ILE A 313 -14.69 25.91 -0.60
N ASN A 314 -15.20 26.96 0.02
CA ASN A 314 -15.91 26.86 1.27
C ASN A 314 -17.27 27.55 1.19
N VAL A 315 -18.23 27.07 1.95
CA VAL A 315 -19.58 27.63 2.06
C VAL A 315 -19.77 28.01 3.52
N THR A 316 -19.43 29.25 3.84
CA THR A 316 -19.39 29.77 5.21
C THR A 316 -20.55 30.70 5.52
N THR A 317 -20.92 30.77 6.79
CA THR A 317 -21.85 31.74 7.35
C THR A 317 -21.29 32.31 8.66
N LEU A 318 -21.90 33.40 9.13
CA LEU A 318 -21.64 34.04 10.40
C LEU A 318 -22.81 33.76 11.33
N LYS A 319 -22.63 32.83 12.27
CA LYS A 319 -23.64 32.55 13.28
C LYS A 319 -23.60 33.66 14.34
N THR A 320 -24.70 34.38 14.49
CA THR A 320 -24.84 35.48 15.45
C THR A 320 -25.58 35.04 16.71
N SER A 321 -25.35 35.75 17.81
CA SER A 321 -26.07 35.54 19.07
C SER A 321 -26.08 36.81 19.94
N GLY A 322 -26.90 36.80 21.01
CA GLY A 322 -27.01 37.91 21.95
C GLY A 322 -27.52 39.18 21.27
N ASN A 323 -26.83 40.30 21.48
CA ASN A 323 -27.17 41.60 20.89
C ASN A 323 -27.10 41.64 19.35
N LEU A 324 -26.55 40.60 18.72
CA LEU A 324 -26.51 40.43 17.27
C LEU A 324 -27.54 39.44 16.74
N SER A 325 -28.44 38.90 17.57
CA SER A 325 -29.39 37.84 17.15
C SER A 325 -30.34 38.29 16.04
N ALA A 326 -30.56 39.59 15.86
CA ALA A 326 -31.37 40.15 14.77
C ALA A 326 -30.63 40.18 13.41
N LEU A 327 -29.30 40.03 13.40
CA LEU A 327 -28.49 39.94 12.20
C LEU A 327 -28.41 38.50 11.73
N ASP A 328 -29.22 38.15 10.75
CA ASP A 328 -29.14 36.85 10.11
C ASP A 328 -28.22 36.88 8.88
N PHE A 329 -27.27 35.94 8.83
CA PHE A 329 -26.39 35.74 7.70
C PHE A 329 -26.67 34.37 7.07
N ASN A 330 -26.95 34.38 5.77
CA ASN A 330 -26.97 33.19 4.96
C ASN A 330 -25.56 32.81 4.49
N HIS A 331 -25.45 31.59 4.00
CA HIS A 331 -24.23 31.02 3.45
C HIS A 331 -23.67 31.82 2.28
N ARG A 332 -22.35 31.94 2.25
CA ARG A 332 -21.56 32.58 1.22
C ARG A 332 -20.46 31.63 0.75
N ILE A 333 -20.27 31.58 -0.57
CA ILE A 333 -19.16 30.85 -1.17
C ILE A 333 -17.87 31.67 -1.03
N GLY A 334 -16.84 31.03 -0.49
CA GLY A 334 -15.47 31.48 -0.40
C GLY A 334 -14.52 30.50 -1.10
N TYR A 335 -13.24 30.86 -1.12
CA TYR A 335 -12.17 30.05 -1.70
C TYR A 335 -11.06 29.88 -0.67
N GLU A 336 -10.26 28.84 -0.87
CA GLU A 336 -9.08 28.52 -0.08
C GLU A 336 -7.94 28.12 -1.02
N ALA A 337 -6.73 28.60 -0.76
CA ALA A 337 -5.53 28.16 -1.45
C ALA A 337 -4.36 28.16 -0.47
N GLY A 338 -3.49 27.15 -0.51
CA GLY A 338 -2.41 27.05 0.45
C GLY A 338 -1.43 25.93 0.18
N ILE A 339 -0.49 25.76 1.10
CA ILE A 339 0.50 24.71 1.10
C ILE A 339 0.49 23.99 2.45
N ALA A 340 0.84 22.70 2.45
CA ALA A 340 1.06 21.94 3.66
C ALA A 340 2.24 20.99 3.49
N PHE A 341 2.91 20.64 4.58
CA PHE A 341 3.95 19.62 4.60
C PHE A 341 3.40 18.40 5.28
N ASN A 342 3.12 17.36 4.50
CA ASN A 342 2.52 16.13 4.99
C ASN A 342 3.57 15.11 5.40
N ARG A 343 3.44 14.58 6.61
CA ARG A 343 4.14 13.38 7.08
C ARG A 343 3.12 12.34 7.53
N SER A 344 3.21 11.16 6.95
CA SER A 344 2.37 10.02 7.29
C SER A 344 3.21 8.88 7.85
N TRP A 345 2.72 8.30 8.94
CA TRP A 345 3.14 7.01 9.46
C TRP A 345 2.07 5.97 9.06
N GLN A 346 2.10 4.78 9.68
CA GLN A 346 1.18 3.68 9.34
C GLN A 346 -0.30 4.06 9.53
N HIS A 347 -0.65 4.62 10.68
CA HIS A 347 -2.04 4.99 11.02
C HIS A 347 -2.22 6.49 11.33
N PHE A 348 -1.13 7.25 11.38
CA PHE A 348 -1.16 8.64 11.83
C PHE A 348 -0.63 9.58 10.75
N ARG A 349 -1.20 10.78 10.69
CA ARG A 349 -0.81 11.84 9.77
C ARG A 349 -0.69 13.16 10.50
N LEU A 350 0.35 13.91 10.15
CA LEU A 350 0.54 15.29 10.56
C LEU A 350 0.86 16.15 9.33
N ALA A 351 0.09 17.23 9.14
CA ALA A 351 0.34 18.18 8.06
C ALA A 351 0.12 19.63 8.52
N PRO A 352 1.16 20.31 9.07
CA PRO A 352 1.14 21.76 9.23
C PRO A 352 1.14 22.44 7.87
N GLY A 353 0.44 23.56 7.78
CA GLY A 353 0.34 24.32 6.54
C GLY A 353 0.11 25.81 6.75
N LEU A 354 -0.03 26.49 5.62
CA LEU A 354 -0.37 27.90 5.52
C LEU A 354 -1.39 28.06 4.39
N SER A 355 -2.56 28.60 4.70
CA SER A 355 -3.62 28.82 3.71
C SER A 355 -4.14 30.24 3.72
N PHE A 356 -4.48 30.73 2.54
CA PHE A 356 -5.26 31.94 2.36
C PHE A 356 -6.72 31.55 2.14
N ILE A 357 -7.61 32.00 3.02
CA ILE A 357 -9.02 31.59 3.02
C ILE A 357 -9.96 32.80 3.06
N SER A 358 -11.00 32.79 2.22
CA SER A 358 -12.10 33.75 2.29
C SER A 358 -13.27 33.15 3.05
N LYS A 359 -13.69 33.78 4.14
CA LYS A 359 -14.86 33.43 4.98
C LYS A 359 -15.86 34.60 5.00
N GLY A 360 -17.07 34.37 5.49
CA GLY A 360 -18.03 35.44 5.77
C GLY A 360 -19.48 34.99 5.68
N GLY A 361 -20.38 35.94 5.48
CA GLY A 361 -21.81 35.71 5.37
C GLY A 361 -22.48 36.73 4.45
N LYS A 362 -23.64 36.38 3.91
CA LYS A 362 -24.45 37.29 3.08
C LYS A 362 -25.92 37.24 3.47
N ASN A 363 -26.61 38.35 3.36
CA ASN A 363 -28.06 38.45 3.38
C ASN A 363 -28.48 39.39 2.22
N LYS A 364 -29.78 39.66 2.06
CA LYS A 364 -30.34 40.60 1.09
C LYS A 364 -29.69 41.97 1.20
N ASP A 365 -29.50 42.45 2.43
CA ASP A 365 -29.09 43.85 2.67
C ASP A 365 -27.61 44.02 2.99
N TYR A 366 -26.93 42.94 3.36
CA TYR A 366 -25.58 42.97 3.92
C TYR A 366 -24.73 41.84 3.36
N THR A 367 -23.48 42.13 3.00
CA THR A 367 -22.50 41.09 2.69
C THR A 367 -21.19 41.41 3.39
N LEU A 368 -20.78 40.55 4.31
CA LEU A 368 -19.48 40.63 4.97
C LEU A 368 -18.57 39.54 4.42
N ARG A 369 -17.47 39.96 3.80
CA ARG A 369 -16.40 39.10 3.32
C ARG A 369 -15.15 39.40 4.12
N GLN A 370 -14.48 38.37 4.62
CA GLN A 370 -13.21 38.48 5.31
C GLN A 370 -12.23 37.49 4.68
N ASN A 371 -10.99 37.92 4.51
CA ASN A 371 -9.91 37.10 3.99
C ASN A 371 -8.86 36.95 5.09
N TYR A 372 -8.44 35.72 5.33
CA TYR A 372 -7.55 35.33 6.41
C TYR A 372 -6.31 34.63 5.85
N LEU A 373 -5.19 34.85 6.53
CA LEU A 373 -4.05 33.96 6.49
C LEU A 373 -4.19 32.99 7.69
N GLU A 374 -4.37 31.71 7.40
CA GLU A 374 -4.68 30.65 8.34
C GLU A 374 -3.49 29.68 8.44
N VAL A 375 -3.15 29.26 9.65
CA VAL A 375 -2.12 28.26 9.93
C VAL A 375 -2.83 27.00 10.43
N PRO A 376 -3.26 26.10 9.52
CA PRO A 376 -3.86 24.83 9.90
C PRO A 376 -2.79 23.81 10.28
N VAL A 377 -3.07 23.01 11.32
CA VAL A 377 -2.28 21.81 11.66
C VAL A 377 -3.19 20.60 11.53
N LYS A 378 -3.11 19.91 10.39
CA LYS A 378 -3.98 18.76 10.14
C LYS A 378 -3.44 17.54 10.87
N ILE A 379 -4.28 16.93 11.71
CA ILE A 379 -3.96 15.73 12.48
C ILE A 379 -4.95 14.65 12.05
N GLY A 380 -4.46 13.57 11.46
CA GLY A 380 -5.30 12.56 10.81
C GLY A 380 -5.06 11.16 11.30
N TRP A 381 -6.14 10.37 11.43
CA TRP A 381 -6.08 8.91 11.61
C TRP A 381 -6.44 8.19 10.30
N ILE A 382 -5.56 7.28 9.87
CA ILE A 382 -5.66 6.49 8.63
C ILE A 382 -6.17 5.09 9.00
N PHE A 383 -7.30 4.67 8.43
CA PHE A 383 -7.96 3.41 8.84
C PHE A 383 -8.32 2.48 7.67
N HIS A 384 -7.74 2.66 6.48
CA HIS A 384 -7.93 1.74 5.35
C HIS A 384 -6.69 1.63 4.45
N ASN A 385 -6.20 0.40 4.16
CA ASN A 385 -5.93 -0.16 2.81
C ASN A 385 -5.35 -1.61 2.89
N PRO A 386 -5.80 -2.60 2.07
CA PRO A 386 -5.05 -2.96 0.85
C PRO A 386 -5.89 -3.65 -0.27
N GLY A 387 -6.80 -2.94 -0.97
CA GLY A 387 -7.51 -3.61 -2.09
C GLY A 387 -8.28 -2.76 -3.09
N TYR A 388 -8.84 -1.61 -2.68
CA TYR A 388 -9.80 -0.88 -3.54
C TYR A 388 -9.33 0.48 -4.08
N GLY A 389 -8.13 0.97 -3.73
CA GLY A 389 -7.50 2.11 -4.41
C GLY A 389 -7.88 3.51 -3.93
N TRP A 390 -8.55 3.65 -2.78
CA TRP A 390 -8.91 4.95 -2.18
C TRP A 390 -8.76 4.86 -0.66
N TYR A 391 -7.94 5.73 -0.08
CA TYR A 391 -7.74 5.78 1.38
C TYR A 391 -8.78 6.72 2.01
N GLN A 392 -9.31 6.33 3.17
CA GLN A 392 -10.13 7.17 4.03
C GLN A 392 -9.35 7.55 5.28
N CYS A 393 -9.30 8.84 5.60
CA CYS A 393 -8.83 9.28 6.89
C CYS A 393 -9.78 10.33 7.47
N LEU A 394 -9.75 10.41 8.80
CA LEU A 394 -10.47 11.38 9.60
C LEU A 394 -9.46 12.39 10.12
N ASP A 395 -9.63 13.65 9.73
CA ASP A 395 -8.76 14.74 10.12
C ASP A 395 -9.47 15.65 11.13
N VAL A 396 -8.75 15.99 12.20
CA VAL A 396 -9.05 17.12 13.08
C VAL A 396 -7.96 18.16 12.87
N THR A 397 -8.36 19.38 12.51
CA THR A 397 -7.43 20.45 12.14
C THR A 397 -7.69 21.67 13.01
N PRO A 398 -6.96 21.85 14.11
CA PRO A 398 -6.86 23.15 14.75
C PRO A 398 -6.26 24.18 13.80
N TYR A 399 -6.79 25.39 13.88
CA TYR A 399 -6.25 26.53 13.14
C TYR A 399 -6.27 27.80 14.00
N GLY A 400 -5.25 28.62 13.77
CA GLY A 400 -5.25 30.04 14.11
C GLY A 400 -5.17 30.85 12.82
N SER A 401 -5.85 31.98 12.77
CA SER A 401 -5.92 32.79 11.56
C SER A 401 -5.95 34.28 11.85
N LEU A 402 -5.30 35.04 10.97
CA LEU A 402 -5.22 36.49 11.06
C LEU A 402 -5.87 37.11 9.82
N ARG A 403 -6.80 38.03 10.05
CA ARG A 403 -7.50 38.73 8.99
C ARG A 403 -6.56 39.71 8.29
N VAL A 404 -6.37 39.50 7.01
CA VAL A 404 -5.54 40.34 6.13
C VAL A 404 -6.37 41.28 5.24
N GLY A 405 -7.68 41.05 5.14
CA GLY A 405 -8.57 41.97 4.43
C GLY A 405 -10.04 41.70 4.75
N HIS A 406 -10.87 42.72 4.59
CA HIS A 406 -12.33 42.56 4.67
C HIS A 406 -13.04 43.52 3.72
N LYS A 407 -14.26 43.16 3.34
CA LYS A 407 -15.15 43.99 2.53
C LYS A 407 -16.57 43.84 3.04
N LEU A 408 -17.17 44.97 3.41
CA LEU A 408 -18.55 45.08 3.80
C LEU A 408 -19.32 45.78 2.67
N LYS A 409 -20.32 45.11 2.11
CA LYS A 409 -21.30 45.73 1.19
C LYS A 409 -22.63 45.85 1.92
N ARG A 410 -23.30 46.99 1.74
CA ARG A 410 -24.56 47.30 2.41
C ARG A 410 -25.47 48.02 1.43
N SER A 411 -26.71 47.57 1.29
CA SER A 411 -27.79 48.33 0.64
C SER A 411 -28.68 49.04 1.66
N ASP A 412 -28.74 48.53 2.90
CA ASP A 412 -29.47 49.15 4.00
C ASP A 412 -28.51 49.86 5.00
N THR A 413 -28.86 51.10 5.34
CA THR A 413 -28.14 51.93 6.30
C THR A 413 -28.68 51.84 7.73
N ALA A 414 -29.81 51.16 7.96
CA ALA A 414 -30.49 51.09 9.26
C ALA A 414 -29.62 50.53 10.39
N ILE A 415 -28.79 49.53 10.12
CA ILE A 415 -27.89 48.93 11.13
C ILE A 415 -26.54 49.69 11.16
N PRO A 416 -26.07 50.22 12.30
CA PRO A 416 -24.80 50.95 12.35
C PRO A 416 -23.60 50.09 11.93
N LYS A 417 -22.58 50.70 11.32
CA LYS A 417 -21.39 49.97 10.83
C LYS A 417 -20.64 49.23 11.96
N ALA A 418 -20.68 49.76 13.18
CA ALA A 418 -20.10 49.15 14.37
C ALA A 418 -20.58 47.71 14.63
N PHE A 419 -21.79 47.35 14.18
CA PHE A 419 -22.33 45.99 14.34
C PHE A 419 -21.64 44.95 13.44
N PHE A 420 -20.88 45.39 12.45
CA PHE A 420 -20.11 44.55 11.54
C PHE A 420 -18.60 44.64 11.84
N GLU A 421 -18.21 45.34 12.90
CA GLU A 421 -16.82 45.37 13.34
C GLU A 421 -16.47 44.05 14.02
N THR A 422 -15.35 43.51 13.59
CA THR A 422 -14.92 42.17 13.97
C THR A 422 -13.45 42.16 14.34
N ASP A 423 -13.06 41.33 15.30
CA ASP A 423 -11.68 41.07 15.68
C ASP A 423 -10.87 40.52 14.49
N LYS A 424 -9.60 40.92 14.37
CA LYS A 424 -8.69 40.46 13.33
C LYS A 424 -8.26 39.02 13.54
N PHE A 425 -8.26 38.51 14.77
CA PHE A 425 -7.91 37.12 15.05
C PHE A 425 -9.15 36.22 14.94
N ASP A 426 -8.95 34.98 14.50
CA ASP A 426 -9.98 33.92 14.53
C ASP A 426 -9.28 32.56 14.72
N TYR A 427 -9.87 31.67 15.50
CA TYR A 427 -9.35 30.33 15.73
C TYR A 427 -10.49 29.32 15.86
N GLY A 428 -10.20 28.06 15.56
CA GLY A 428 -11.21 27.02 15.64
C GLY A 428 -10.70 25.63 15.27
N LEU A 429 -11.67 24.77 14.98
CA LEU A 429 -11.43 23.39 14.59
C LEU A 429 -12.11 23.11 13.25
N ARG A 430 -11.44 22.35 12.39
CA ARG A 430 -12.04 21.77 11.19
C ARG A 430 -12.04 20.25 11.33
N PHE A 431 -13.15 19.64 10.98
CA PHE A 431 -13.31 18.20 10.94
C PHE A 431 -13.48 17.80 9.48
N ALA A 432 -12.69 16.85 9.00
CA ALA A 432 -12.73 16.47 7.59
C ALA A 432 -12.59 14.96 7.40
N LEU A 433 -13.20 14.50 6.31
CA LEU A 433 -12.91 13.22 5.71
C LEU A 433 -12.18 13.48 4.41
N HIS A 434 -11.19 12.65 4.08
CA HIS A 434 -10.54 12.74 2.79
C HIS A 434 -10.49 11.40 2.07
N ALA A 435 -10.66 11.47 0.75
CA ALA A 435 -10.39 10.40 -0.19
C ALA A 435 -9.05 10.66 -0.87
N ARG A 436 -8.13 9.70 -0.83
CA ARG A 436 -6.81 9.78 -1.46
C ARG A 436 -6.76 8.97 -2.75
N PHE A 437 -6.21 9.57 -3.80
CA PHE A 437 -5.91 9.00 -5.10
C PHE A 437 -4.37 8.92 -5.30
N SER A 438 -3.93 8.39 -6.45
CA SER A 438 -2.50 8.23 -6.77
C SER A 438 -1.70 9.55 -6.71
N SER A 439 -2.25 10.63 -7.27
CA SER A 439 -1.56 11.94 -7.37
C SER A 439 -2.17 13.07 -6.53
N GLY A 440 -3.22 12.80 -5.75
CA GLY A 440 -3.92 13.85 -5.01
C GLY A 440 -4.99 13.35 -4.03
N LYS A 441 -5.67 14.28 -3.37
CA LYS A 441 -6.69 14.02 -2.34
C LYS A 441 -7.87 14.97 -2.51
N ILE A 442 -9.07 14.49 -2.21
CA ILE A 442 -10.26 15.30 -2.02
C ILE A 442 -10.57 15.30 -0.52
N GLU A 443 -10.74 16.46 0.08
CA GLU A 443 -11.07 16.65 1.50
C GLU A 443 -12.37 17.42 1.62
N GLY A 444 -13.35 16.83 2.29
CA GLY A 444 -14.64 17.46 2.59
C GLY A 444 -14.86 17.53 4.09
N GLY A 445 -15.35 18.65 4.59
CA GLY A 445 -15.46 18.83 6.03
C GLY A 445 -16.30 20.00 6.49
N TYR A 446 -16.30 20.20 7.80
CA TYR A 446 -16.99 21.27 8.50
C TYR A 446 -16.03 22.12 9.32
N ASN A 447 -16.16 23.44 9.21
CA ASN A 447 -15.41 24.45 9.94
C ASN A 447 -16.24 24.97 11.13
N LEU A 448 -15.62 24.92 12.31
CA LEU A 448 -16.16 25.35 13.59
C LEU A 448 -15.24 26.43 14.21
N GLY A 449 -15.49 27.70 13.92
CA GLY A 449 -14.81 28.84 14.56
C GLY A 449 -15.16 28.99 16.05
N LEU A 450 -14.19 28.89 16.94
CA LEU A 450 -14.44 28.94 18.39
C LEU A 450 -14.37 30.36 18.94
N HIS A 451 -13.64 31.25 18.25
CA HIS A 451 -13.50 32.64 18.66
C HIS A 451 -14.78 33.45 18.40
N ASN A 452 -15.18 34.25 19.38
CA ASN A 452 -16.18 35.29 19.12
C ASN A 452 -15.49 36.45 18.42
N ILE A 453 -15.68 36.56 17.11
CA ILE A 453 -15.07 37.64 16.33
C ILE A 453 -15.83 38.96 16.45
N SER A 454 -16.99 39.02 17.12
CA SER A 454 -17.74 40.27 17.28
C SER A 454 -17.02 41.26 18.18
N SER A 455 -16.93 42.52 17.77
CA SER A 455 -16.49 43.62 18.64
C SER A 455 -17.64 44.26 19.44
N VAL A 456 -18.88 43.82 19.23
CA VAL A 456 -20.09 44.37 19.88
C VAL A 456 -20.26 43.77 21.28
N PRO A 457 -20.38 44.60 22.34
CA PRO A 457 -20.64 44.12 23.70
C PRO A 457 -21.91 43.26 23.78
N GLY A 458 -21.81 42.08 24.39
CA GLY A 458 -22.94 41.14 24.50
C GLY A 458 -23.41 40.52 23.18
N GLY A 459 -22.69 40.76 22.08
CA GLY A 459 -22.95 40.18 20.76
C GLY A 459 -21.97 39.05 20.42
N GLY A 460 -22.48 37.94 19.93
CA GLY A 460 -21.68 36.84 19.41
C GLY A 460 -21.67 36.80 17.88
N MET A 461 -20.52 36.52 17.28
CA MET A 461 -20.38 36.24 15.84
C MET A 461 -19.31 35.18 15.62
N TYR A 462 -19.65 34.09 14.91
CA TYR A 462 -18.77 32.94 14.73
C TYR A 462 -18.80 32.39 13.30
N HIS A 463 -17.64 32.05 12.74
CA HIS A 463 -17.56 31.39 11.44
C HIS A 463 -17.99 29.93 11.49
N ARG A 464 -18.98 29.55 10.68
CA ARG A 464 -19.47 28.17 10.54
C ARG A 464 -19.58 27.82 9.08
N GLY A 465 -19.34 26.58 8.68
CA GLY A 465 -19.63 26.19 7.30
C GLY A 465 -18.93 24.94 6.81
N PHE A 466 -19.29 24.53 5.61
CA PHE A 466 -18.69 23.38 4.95
C PHE A 466 -17.55 23.80 4.03
N PHE A 467 -16.64 22.88 3.75
CA PHE A 467 -15.59 23.10 2.76
C PHE A 467 -15.31 21.83 1.96
N LEU A 468 -14.80 22.04 0.75
CA LEU A 468 -14.34 21.00 -0.15
C LEU A 468 -13.01 21.46 -0.78
N ASN A 469 -11.97 20.68 -0.53
CA ASN A 469 -10.60 20.95 -0.94
C ASN A 469 -10.07 19.85 -1.86
N LEU A 470 -9.32 20.25 -2.86
CA LEU A 470 -8.45 19.43 -3.68
C LEU A 470 -7.01 19.65 -3.23
N MET A 471 -6.29 18.56 -3.00
CA MET A 471 -4.87 18.59 -2.65
C MET A 471 -4.06 17.78 -3.65
N LEU A 472 -2.94 18.33 -4.09
CA LEU A 472 -1.96 17.66 -4.93
C LEU A 472 -0.71 17.39 -4.10
N SER A 473 -0.25 16.14 -4.05
CA SER A 473 0.98 15.77 -3.35
C SER A 473 2.12 15.65 -4.35
N LEU A 474 3.24 16.33 -4.11
CA LEU A 474 4.43 16.19 -4.96
C LEU A 474 5.19 14.91 -4.61
N GLY A 475 5.58 14.14 -5.63
CA GLY A 475 6.33 12.89 -5.48
C GLY A 475 5.50 11.70 -4.94
N GLY A 476 4.21 11.67 -5.29
CA GLY A 476 3.28 10.56 -5.07
C GLY A 476 3.21 9.60 -6.25
#